data_AF-A0A1F1KUJ2-F1
#
_entry.id   AF-A0A1F1KUJ2-F1
#
_cell.length_a   1.000
_cell.length_b   1.000
_cell.length_c   1.000
_cell.angle_alpha   90.00
_cell.angle_beta   90.00
_cell.angle_gamma   90.00
#
_symmetry.space_group_name_H-M   'P 1'
#
loop_
_entity.id
_entity.type
_entity.pdbx_description
1 polymer ?
#
loop_
_entity_poly.entity_id
_entity_poly.type
_entity_poly.pdbx_seq_one_letter_code
_entity_poly.pdbx_strand_id
1 'polypeptide(L)'
;MKKKFFWKYLLVEEDDTYITEFDKIISDIKYDQWEEFKNNLESYRNVRKGAVYAVNSNNLQEAKNQYIEMESITEKVFDSINNVVETNLNYANAANESNHSTYIKSRMIMLVLNIFGILLAIMLGIIIARDIIKPLEKIKKFAENLALYDFSVPIFITRKDEFGQTGVALNRAQKNVNELVKIIIQETHDMSASSQELSATVEEVSATAININEAINNIAQEMEGASTTSEEISAAVEEMDSGINALSNKAIEGSNNSYKFKEKATKVKYNSKKAIEETGILYKQKQDKMLKAI
;
A
#
# COMPACT_ATOMS: atom_id res chain seq x y z
N MET A 1 56.98 -100.37 2.58
CA MET A 1 57.90 -99.33 2.08
C MET A 1 57.24 -98.11 1.42
N LYS A 2 56.11 -98.25 0.68
CA LYS A 2 55.50 -97.10 -0.05
C LYS A 2 54.96 -95.94 0.81
N LYS A 3 54.48 -96.18 2.04
CA LYS A 3 53.92 -95.11 2.90
C LYS A 3 54.97 -94.11 3.43
N LYS A 4 56.25 -94.49 3.60
CA LYS A 4 57.30 -93.60 4.14
C LYS A 4 57.79 -92.54 3.15
N PHE A 5 57.71 -92.83 1.85
CA PHE A 5 58.05 -91.86 0.79
C PHE A 5 56.92 -90.85 0.53
N PHE A 6 55.67 -91.23 0.80
CA PHE A 6 54.49 -90.39 0.54
C PHE A 6 54.49 -89.09 1.37
N TRP A 7 54.82 -89.16 2.66
CA TRP A 7 54.88 -87.98 3.53
C TRP A 7 56.00 -86.99 3.17
N LYS A 8 57.10 -87.46 2.57
CA LYS A 8 58.24 -86.61 2.19
C LYS A 8 57.91 -85.68 1.01
N TYR A 9 57.10 -86.16 0.06
CA TYR A 9 56.63 -85.34 -1.07
C TYR A 9 55.50 -84.41 -0.64
N LEU A 10 54.59 -84.90 0.21
CA LEU A 10 53.46 -84.11 0.71
C LEU A 10 53.90 -82.83 1.44
N LEU A 11 54.89 -82.93 2.33
CA LEU A 11 55.34 -81.78 3.14
C LEU A 11 56.11 -80.73 2.31
N VAL A 12 56.82 -81.14 1.25
CA VAL A 12 57.52 -80.19 0.37
C VAL A 12 56.53 -79.43 -0.51
N GLU A 13 55.53 -80.12 -1.05
CA GLU A 13 54.46 -79.49 -1.85
C GLU A 13 53.62 -78.50 -1.03
N GLU A 14 53.38 -78.81 0.25
CA GLU A 14 52.66 -77.93 1.17
C GLU A 14 53.48 -76.68 1.52
N ASP A 15 54.78 -76.82 1.85
CA ASP A 15 55.69 -75.69 2.06
C ASP A 15 55.76 -74.77 0.82
N ASP A 16 55.90 -75.34 -0.37
CA ASP A 16 56.00 -74.57 -1.63
C ASP A 16 54.69 -73.82 -1.94
N THR A 17 53.56 -74.39 -1.55
CA THR A 17 52.25 -73.72 -1.66
C THR A 17 52.21 -72.49 -0.76
N TYR A 18 52.59 -72.62 0.52
CA TYR A 18 52.60 -71.50 1.46
C TYR A 18 53.62 -70.41 1.07
N ILE A 19 54.79 -70.79 0.56
CA ILE A 19 55.79 -69.84 0.03
C ILE A 19 55.19 -69.06 -1.13
N THR A 20 54.52 -69.73 -2.06
CA THR A 20 53.89 -69.10 -3.23
C THR A 20 52.75 -68.16 -2.82
N GLU A 21 51.95 -68.54 -1.82
CA GLU A 21 50.90 -67.67 -1.27
C GLU A 21 51.49 -66.44 -0.58
N PHE A 22 52.54 -66.62 0.21
CA PHE A 22 53.21 -65.52 0.90
C PHE A 22 53.90 -64.56 -0.09
N ASP A 23 54.58 -65.08 -1.13
CA ASP A 23 55.20 -64.29 -2.21
C ASP A 23 54.19 -63.34 -2.89
N LYS A 24 52.91 -63.77 -3.03
CA LYS A 24 51.85 -62.90 -3.58
C LYS A 24 51.50 -61.75 -2.64
N ILE A 25 51.49 -62.02 -1.33
CA ILE A 25 51.10 -61.04 -0.30
C ILE A 25 52.18 -59.98 -0.12
N ILE A 26 53.47 -60.36 -0.17
CA ILE A 26 54.60 -59.47 0.08
C ILE A 26 55.11 -58.75 -1.19
N SER A 27 54.44 -58.88 -2.33
CA SER A 27 54.93 -58.46 -3.65
C SER A 27 55.43 -57.01 -3.75
N ASP A 28 54.98 -56.12 -2.87
CA ASP A 28 55.41 -54.71 -2.80
C ASP A 28 56.45 -54.39 -1.69
N ILE A 29 56.77 -55.36 -0.81
CA ILE A 29 57.69 -55.19 0.32
C ILE A 29 58.87 -56.15 0.16
N LYS A 30 60.06 -55.62 -0.14
CA LYS A 30 61.30 -56.41 -0.17
C LYS A 30 61.70 -56.82 1.25
N TYR A 31 61.40 -58.06 1.61
CA TYR A 31 61.94 -58.68 2.81
C TYR A 31 63.24 -59.38 2.44
N ASP A 32 64.39 -58.74 2.66
CA ASP A 32 65.70 -59.38 2.46
C ASP A 32 65.81 -60.69 3.27
N GLN A 33 65.16 -60.75 4.43
CA GLN A 33 65.04 -61.92 5.30
C GLN A 33 64.19 -63.07 4.69
N TRP A 34 63.25 -62.76 3.79
CA TRP A 34 62.43 -63.78 3.11
C TRP A 34 63.23 -64.49 2.03
N GLU A 35 64.06 -63.76 1.28
CA GLU A 35 65.00 -64.37 0.35
C GLU A 35 66.07 -65.19 1.09
N GLU A 36 66.53 -64.71 2.25
CA GLU A 36 67.42 -65.48 3.14
C GLU A 36 66.77 -66.79 3.60
N PHE A 37 65.50 -66.77 4.02
CA PHE A 37 64.75 -67.97 4.37
C PHE A 37 64.65 -68.94 3.19
N LYS A 38 64.28 -68.47 1.99
CA LYS A 38 64.18 -69.33 0.79
C LYS A 38 65.52 -69.99 0.46
N ASN A 39 66.62 -69.25 0.53
CA ASN A 39 67.97 -69.76 0.30
C ASN A 39 68.40 -70.80 1.36
N ASN A 40 68.13 -70.53 2.64
CA ASN A 40 68.41 -71.47 3.73
C ASN A 40 67.56 -72.75 3.61
N LEU A 41 66.30 -72.63 3.21
CA LEU A 41 65.40 -73.75 2.98
C LEU A 41 65.83 -74.62 1.80
N GLU A 42 66.28 -74.01 0.69
CA GLU A 42 66.85 -74.74 -0.43
C GLU A 42 68.11 -75.52 -0.02
N SER A 43 69.01 -74.86 0.72
CA SER A 43 70.22 -75.47 1.28
C SER A 43 69.88 -76.66 2.18
N TYR A 44 68.87 -76.51 3.06
CA TYR A 44 68.36 -77.58 3.91
C TYR A 44 67.82 -78.76 3.08
N ARG A 45 67.01 -78.47 2.05
CA ARG A 45 66.44 -79.49 1.17
C ARG A 45 67.54 -80.28 0.44
N ASN A 46 68.61 -79.60 0.02
CA ASN A 46 69.77 -80.20 -0.64
C ASN A 46 70.56 -81.12 0.30
N VAL A 47 70.94 -80.65 1.49
CA VAL A 47 71.66 -81.47 2.49
C VAL A 47 70.81 -82.65 2.95
N ARG A 48 69.50 -82.45 3.19
CA ARG A 48 68.56 -83.53 3.50
C ARG A 48 68.48 -84.57 2.37
N LYS A 49 68.52 -84.16 1.11
CA LYS A 49 68.54 -85.08 -0.05
C LYS A 49 69.85 -85.87 -0.08
N GLY A 50 70.99 -85.23 0.17
CA GLY A 50 72.30 -85.86 0.30
C GLY A 50 72.35 -86.89 1.43
N ALA A 51 71.89 -86.54 2.63
CA ALA A 51 71.79 -87.44 3.78
C ALA A 51 70.94 -88.69 3.46
N VAL A 52 69.76 -88.51 2.86
CA VAL A 52 68.87 -89.63 2.48
C VAL A 52 69.53 -90.52 1.43
N TYR A 53 70.25 -89.95 0.45
CA TYR A 53 71.00 -90.72 -0.54
C TYR A 53 72.13 -91.52 0.12
N ALA A 54 72.95 -90.90 0.98
CA ALA A 54 74.04 -91.56 1.69
C ALA A 54 73.57 -92.73 2.57
N VAL A 55 72.43 -92.57 3.25
CA VAL A 55 71.78 -93.66 4.01
C VAL A 55 71.33 -94.79 3.09
N ASN A 56 70.68 -94.48 1.97
CA ASN A 56 70.20 -95.50 1.01
C ASN A 56 71.36 -96.24 0.32
N SER A 57 72.50 -95.57 0.10
CA SER A 57 73.72 -96.16 -0.45
C SER A 57 74.62 -96.82 0.60
N ASN A 58 74.16 -96.91 1.85
CA ASN A 58 74.87 -97.52 2.99
C ASN A 58 76.22 -96.85 3.34
N ASN A 59 76.43 -95.59 2.92
CA ASN A 59 77.61 -94.80 3.27
C ASN A 59 77.34 -94.01 4.57
N LEU A 60 77.58 -94.67 5.71
CA LEU A 60 77.25 -94.14 7.02
C LEU A 60 78.12 -92.93 7.44
N GLN A 61 79.35 -92.82 6.94
CA GLN A 61 80.22 -91.70 7.25
C GLN A 61 79.71 -90.41 6.58
N GLU A 62 79.34 -90.51 5.30
CA GLU A 62 78.76 -89.37 4.58
C GLU A 62 77.38 -89.01 5.15
N ALA A 63 76.57 -90.00 5.50
CA ALA A 63 75.29 -89.75 6.17
C ALA A 63 75.46 -88.99 7.49
N LYS A 64 76.50 -89.33 8.28
CA LYS A 64 76.82 -88.63 9.53
C LYS A 64 77.28 -87.19 9.28
N ASN A 65 78.14 -86.94 8.29
CA ASN A 65 78.59 -85.60 7.94
C ASN A 65 77.42 -84.71 7.50
N GLN A 66 76.59 -85.22 6.59
CA GLN A 66 75.38 -84.53 6.12
C GLN A 66 74.39 -84.26 7.26
N TYR A 67 74.30 -85.15 8.25
CA TYR A 67 73.43 -84.95 9.42
C TYR A 67 73.92 -83.81 10.32
N ILE A 68 75.24 -83.71 10.56
CA ILE A 68 75.84 -82.62 11.34
C ILE A 68 75.64 -81.27 10.61
N GLU A 69 75.81 -81.25 9.30
CA GLU A 69 75.57 -80.05 8.48
C GLU A 69 74.08 -79.66 8.48
N MET A 70 73.18 -80.65 8.45
CA MET A 70 71.73 -80.43 8.50
C MET A 70 71.30 -79.75 9.80
N GLU A 71 71.91 -80.06 10.94
CA GLU A 71 71.62 -79.43 12.23
C GLU A 71 71.85 -77.91 12.17
N SER A 72 73.02 -77.48 11.69
CA SER A 72 73.36 -76.05 11.55
C SER A 72 72.47 -75.32 10.54
N ILE A 73 72.12 -75.96 9.42
CA ILE A 73 71.22 -75.33 8.43
C ILE A 73 69.79 -75.24 8.98
N THR A 74 69.34 -76.21 9.77
CA THR A 74 68.00 -76.20 10.38
C THR A 74 67.84 -74.98 11.30
N GLU A 75 68.85 -74.67 12.12
CA GLU A 75 68.86 -73.48 12.97
C GLU A 75 68.70 -72.19 12.13
N LYS A 76 69.49 -72.05 11.05
CA LYS A 76 69.39 -70.90 10.14
C LYS A 76 68.03 -70.76 9.47
N VAL A 77 67.40 -71.87 9.08
CA VAL A 77 66.03 -71.87 8.51
C VAL A 77 65.03 -71.35 9.54
N PHE A 78 65.09 -71.82 10.78
CA PHE A 78 64.20 -71.36 11.85
C PHE A 78 64.44 -69.90 12.23
N ASP A 79 65.68 -69.45 12.33
CA ASP A 79 65.99 -68.06 12.64
C ASP A 79 65.52 -67.11 11.55
N SER A 80 65.76 -67.45 10.27
CA SER A 80 65.32 -66.62 9.15
C SER A 80 63.79 -66.53 9.03
N ILE A 81 63.04 -67.62 9.23
CA ILE A 81 61.56 -67.52 9.25
C ILE A 81 61.03 -66.77 10.47
N ASN A 82 61.64 -66.95 11.65
CA ASN A 82 61.26 -66.21 12.86
C ASN A 82 61.48 -64.71 12.68
N ASN A 83 62.58 -64.30 12.05
CA ASN A 83 62.86 -62.91 11.70
C ASN A 83 61.81 -62.33 10.74
N VAL A 84 61.35 -63.11 9.74
CA VAL A 84 60.27 -62.69 8.83
C VAL A 84 58.96 -62.50 9.59
N VAL A 85 58.62 -63.44 10.48
CA VAL A 85 57.41 -63.36 11.32
C VAL A 85 57.47 -62.14 12.24
N GLU A 86 58.57 -61.93 12.95
CA GLU A 86 58.75 -60.79 13.85
C GLU A 86 58.66 -59.46 13.09
N THR A 87 59.30 -59.36 11.94
CA THR A 87 59.26 -58.16 11.11
C THR A 87 57.85 -57.88 10.61
N ASN A 88 57.10 -58.89 10.17
CA ASN A 88 55.71 -58.74 9.75
C ASN A 88 54.82 -58.27 10.93
N LEU A 89 54.97 -58.87 12.11
CA LEU A 89 54.26 -58.43 13.32
C LEU A 89 54.58 -56.97 13.68
N ASN A 90 55.84 -56.56 13.57
CA ASN A 90 56.26 -55.18 13.81
C ASN A 90 55.64 -54.21 12.79
N TYR A 91 55.59 -54.57 11.50
CA TYR A 91 54.90 -53.78 10.48
C TYR A 91 53.40 -53.69 10.74
N ALA A 92 52.75 -54.81 11.09
CA ALA A 92 51.32 -54.84 11.39
C ALA A 92 50.98 -53.95 12.59
N ASN A 93 51.78 -54.00 13.66
CA ASN A 93 51.64 -53.14 14.84
C ASN A 93 51.84 -51.66 14.49
N ALA A 94 52.92 -51.33 13.77
CA ALA A 94 53.19 -49.95 13.34
C ALA A 94 52.08 -49.39 12.43
N ALA A 95 51.58 -50.21 11.51
CA ALA A 95 50.45 -49.85 10.65
C ALA A 95 49.17 -49.62 11.46
N ASN A 96 48.89 -50.47 12.45
CA ASN A 96 47.74 -50.31 13.34
C ASN A 96 47.83 -49.01 14.17
N GLU A 97 49.00 -48.72 14.76
CA GLU A 97 49.24 -47.47 15.49
C GLU A 97 49.09 -46.23 14.59
N SER A 98 49.65 -46.29 13.39
CA SER A 98 49.52 -45.22 12.38
C SER A 98 48.07 -44.99 11.96
N ASN A 99 47.32 -46.07 11.72
CA ASN A 99 45.89 -46.02 11.39
C ASN A 99 45.09 -45.41 12.54
N HIS A 100 45.37 -45.81 13.78
CA HIS A 100 44.70 -45.27 14.97
C HIS A 100 45.00 -43.78 15.17
N SER A 101 46.26 -43.36 15.00
CA SER A 101 46.67 -41.95 15.05
C SER A 101 45.96 -41.12 13.97
N THR A 102 45.92 -41.64 12.74
CA THR A 102 45.21 -41.02 11.61
C THR A 102 43.72 -40.89 11.89
N TYR A 103 43.09 -41.94 12.44
CA TYR A 103 41.69 -41.91 12.84
C TYR A 103 41.41 -40.82 13.88
N ILE A 104 42.22 -40.71 14.93
CA ILE A 104 42.05 -39.68 15.96
C ILE A 104 42.18 -38.28 15.36
N LYS A 105 43.22 -38.05 14.53
CA LYS A 105 43.43 -36.74 13.86
C LYS A 105 42.25 -36.38 12.97
N SER A 106 41.80 -37.31 12.12
CA SER A 106 40.66 -37.10 11.23
C SER A 106 39.37 -36.83 12.01
N ARG A 107 39.12 -37.59 13.08
CA ARG A 107 37.98 -37.36 13.97
C ARG A 107 38.02 -35.99 14.62
N MET A 108 39.19 -35.56 15.11
CA MET A 108 39.37 -34.23 15.71
C MET A 108 39.13 -33.11 14.69
N ILE A 109 39.66 -33.24 13.47
CA ILE A 109 39.44 -32.27 12.39
C ILE A 109 37.94 -32.18 12.06
N MET A 110 37.24 -33.31 11.92
CA MET A 110 35.79 -33.32 11.67
C MET A 110 35.01 -32.63 12.79
N LEU A 111 35.35 -32.89 14.06
CA LEU A 111 34.70 -32.22 15.20
C LEU A 111 34.92 -30.72 15.19
N VAL A 112 36.15 -30.27 14.92
CA VAL A 112 36.48 -28.83 14.82
C VAL A 112 35.71 -28.18 13.69
N LEU A 113 35.66 -28.79 12.50
CA LEU A 113 34.91 -28.28 11.36
C LEU A 113 33.41 -28.22 11.65
N ASN A 114 32.85 -29.22 12.35
CA ASN A 114 31.44 -29.23 12.72
C ASN A 114 31.10 -28.09 13.70
N ILE A 115 31.89 -27.95 14.77
CA ILE A 115 31.73 -26.86 15.75
C ILE A 115 31.88 -25.51 15.07
N PHE A 116 32.89 -25.33 14.22
CA PHE A 116 33.09 -24.10 13.47
C PHE A 116 31.92 -23.79 12.54
N GLY A 117 31.40 -24.80 11.84
CA GLY A 117 30.22 -24.66 10.97
C GLY A 117 28.97 -24.22 11.74
N ILE A 118 28.73 -24.79 12.92
CA ILE A 118 27.61 -24.39 13.79
C ILE A 118 27.79 -22.94 14.27
N LEU A 119 28.99 -22.57 14.74
CA LEU A 119 29.26 -21.21 15.19
C LEU A 119 29.09 -20.19 14.06
N LEU A 120 29.57 -20.52 12.86
CA LEU A 120 29.41 -19.67 11.68
C LEU A 120 27.94 -19.53 11.28
N ALA A 121 27.17 -20.61 11.31
CA ALA A 121 25.73 -20.59 11.02
C ALA A 121 24.96 -19.71 12.02
N ILE A 122 25.25 -19.83 13.33
CA ILE A 122 24.64 -18.98 14.36
C ILE A 122 25.03 -17.52 14.16
N MET A 123 26.31 -17.24 13.91
CA MET A 123 26.81 -15.89 13.66
C MET A 123 26.10 -15.24 12.47
N LEU A 124 26.05 -15.93 11.33
CA LEU A 124 25.37 -15.45 10.12
C LEU A 124 23.86 -15.28 10.35
N GLY A 125 23.23 -16.22 11.04
CA GLY A 125 21.82 -16.13 11.41
C GLY A 125 21.50 -14.88 12.22
N ILE A 126 22.31 -14.57 13.23
CA ILE A 126 22.16 -13.36 14.06
C ILE A 126 22.37 -12.09 13.23
N ILE A 127 23.38 -12.07 12.34
CA ILE A 127 23.67 -10.92 11.48
C ILE A 127 22.48 -10.65 10.55
N ILE A 128 22.00 -11.67 9.83
CA ILE A 128 20.88 -11.54 8.88
C ILE A 128 19.60 -11.14 9.62
N ALA A 129 19.29 -11.78 10.75
CA ALA A 129 18.11 -11.44 11.53
C ALA A 129 18.13 -9.98 11.98
N ARG A 130 19.27 -9.49 12.51
CA ARG A 130 19.41 -8.08 12.90
C ARG A 130 19.36 -7.12 11.71
N ASP A 131 19.89 -7.55 10.57
CA ASP A 131 19.91 -6.74 9.34
C ASP A 131 18.50 -6.52 8.76
N ILE A 132 17.62 -7.52 8.88
CA ILE A 132 16.24 -7.47 8.37
C ILE A 132 15.25 -6.90 9.40
N ILE A 133 15.32 -7.33 10.66
CA ILE A 133 14.32 -6.97 11.69
C ILE A 133 14.37 -5.47 12.00
N LYS A 134 15.56 -4.88 12.12
CA LYS A 134 15.71 -3.45 12.46
C LYS A 134 14.99 -2.50 11.47
N PRO A 135 15.19 -2.58 10.14
CA PRO A 135 14.45 -1.73 9.21
C PRO A 135 12.95 -2.03 9.21
N LEU A 136 12.54 -3.30 9.37
CA LEU A 136 11.12 -3.65 9.47
C LEU A 136 10.45 -3.04 10.71
N GLU A 137 11.10 -3.06 11.87
CA GLU A 137 10.58 -2.40 13.08
C GLU A 137 10.43 -0.89 12.90
N LYS A 138 11.36 -0.24 12.19
CA LYS A 138 11.23 1.19 11.85
C LYS A 138 10.02 1.45 10.95
N ILE A 139 9.81 0.61 9.93
CA ILE A 139 8.65 0.72 9.03
C ILE A 139 7.35 0.48 9.80
N LYS A 140 7.31 -0.55 10.65
CA LYS A 140 6.16 -0.83 11.52
C LYS A 140 5.83 0.37 12.41
N LYS A 141 6.83 0.92 13.12
CA LYS A 141 6.62 2.07 14.00
C LYS A 141 6.15 3.31 13.23
N PHE A 142 6.67 3.53 12.03
CA PHE A 142 6.20 4.60 11.16
C PHE A 142 4.73 4.38 10.77
N ALA A 143 4.35 3.17 10.38
CA ALA A 143 2.96 2.84 10.07
C ALA A 143 2.02 3.00 11.28
N GLU A 144 2.48 2.64 12.49
CA GLU A 144 1.74 2.88 13.73
C GLU A 144 1.52 4.38 13.98
N ASN A 145 2.53 5.22 13.75
CA ASN A 145 2.37 6.67 13.84
C ASN A 145 1.35 7.19 12.81
N LEU A 146 1.41 6.72 11.56
CA LEU A 146 0.42 7.09 10.54
C LEU A 146 -1.01 6.66 10.94
N ALA A 147 -1.17 5.49 11.56
CA ALA A 147 -2.45 5.01 12.05
C ALA A 147 -3.03 5.87 13.18
N LEU A 148 -2.16 6.56 13.93
CA LEU A 148 -2.53 7.56 14.94
C LEU A 148 -2.71 8.97 14.35
N TYR A 149 -2.71 9.10 13.02
CA TYR A 149 -2.74 10.37 12.29
C TYR A 149 -1.57 11.31 12.59
N ASP A 150 -0.47 10.78 13.13
CA ASP A 150 0.77 11.54 13.34
C ASP A 150 1.63 11.49 12.08
N PHE A 151 1.48 12.53 11.26
CA PHE A 151 2.26 12.73 10.04
C PHE A 151 3.48 13.65 10.27
N SER A 152 3.87 13.93 11.52
CA SER A 152 4.93 14.91 11.84
C SER A 152 6.35 14.31 11.80
N VAL A 153 6.48 13.01 12.04
CA VAL A 153 7.78 12.33 12.17
C VAL A 153 8.09 11.50 10.92
N PRO A 154 9.13 11.84 10.13
CA PRO A 154 9.55 11.03 9.00
C PRO A 154 10.33 9.78 9.44
N ILE A 155 10.33 8.75 8.58
CA ILE A 155 11.13 7.54 8.79
C ILE A 155 12.55 7.71 8.22
N PHE A 156 13.57 7.35 9.01
CA PHE A 156 14.97 7.39 8.59
C PHE A 156 15.58 5.97 8.50
N ILE A 157 15.80 5.53 7.26
CA ILE A 157 16.50 4.29 6.92
C ILE A 157 17.72 4.68 6.06
N THR A 158 18.93 4.49 6.58
CA THR A 158 20.20 4.87 5.93
C THR A 158 20.67 3.84 4.88
N ARG A 159 19.90 2.78 4.65
CA ARG A 159 20.22 1.71 3.70
C ARG A 159 20.02 2.20 2.26
N LYS A 160 20.75 1.60 1.32
CA LYS A 160 20.65 1.89 -0.12
C LYS A 160 19.86 0.82 -0.89
N ASP A 161 19.32 -0.16 -0.18
CA ASP A 161 18.55 -1.27 -0.72
C ASP A 161 17.04 -0.97 -0.73
N GLU A 162 16.23 -2.00 -0.92
CA GLU A 162 14.77 -1.93 -1.02
C GLU A 162 14.13 -1.31 0.23
N PHE A 163 14.71 -1.54 1.42
CA PHE A 163 14.20 -0.96 2.66
C PHE A 163 14.45 0.56 2.71
N GLY A 164 15.61 1.00 2.23
CA GLY A 164 15.92 2.43 2.08
C GLY A 164 14.98 3.12 1.09
N GLN A 165 14.80 2.51 -0.09
CA GLN A 165 13.88 3.02 -1.11
C GLN A 165 12.44 3.08 -0.60
N THR A 166 12.00 2.06 0.14
CA THR A 166 10.68 2.03 0.79
C THR A 166 10.53 3.17 1.79
N GLY A 167 11.54 3.43 2.62
CA GLY A 167 11.51 4.57 3.56
C GLY A 167 11.35 5.92 2.84
N VAL A 168 12.06 6.13 1.72
CA VAL A 168 11.93 7.36 0.92
C VAL A 168 10.52 7.49 0.31
N ALA A 169 9.97 6.40 -0.23
CA ALA A 169 8.63 6.40 -0.80
C ALA A 169 7.55 6.68 0.28
N LEU A 170 7.68 6.08 1.45
CA LEU A 170 6.80 6.30 2.60
C LEU A 170 6.85 7.76 3.09
N ASN A 171 8.02 8.38 3.16
CA ASN A 171 8.14 9.80 3.50
C ASN A 171 7.45 10.70 2.46
N ARG A 172 7.55 10.36 1.16
CA ARG A 172 6.82 11.09 0.11
C ARG A 172 5.30 10.95 0.30
N ALA A 173 4.82 9.75 0.63
CA ALA A 173 3.39 9.54 0.91
C ALA A 173 2.92 10.36 2.12
N GLN A 174 3.66 10.36 3.23
CA GLN A 174 3.37 11.20 4.40
C GLN A 174 3.31 12.69 4.05
N LYS A 175 4.26 13.16 3.23
CA LYS A 175 4.27 14.56 2.77
C LYS A 175 3.01 14.90 1.98
N ASN A 176 2.61 14.05 1.04
CA ASN A 176 1.40 14.26 0.24
C ASN A 176 0.14 14.29 1.12
N VAL A 177 0.06 13.43 2.13
CA VAL A 177 -1.08 13.44 3.08
C VAL A 177 -1.09 14.74 3.90
N ASN A 178 0.06 15.19 4.40
CA ASN A 178 0.16 16.49 5.09
C ASN A 178 -0.29 17.67 4.21
N GLU A 179 0.12 17.69 2.95
CA GLU A 179 -0.30 18.72 1.99
C GLU A 179 -1.81 18.69 1.75
N LEU A 180 -2.39 17.50 1.58
CA LEU A 180 -3.84 17.32 1.44
C LEU A 180 -4.60 17.86 2.67
N VAL A 181 -4.14 17.53 3.89
CA VAL A 181 -4.76 18.03 5.13
C VAL A 181 -4.69 19.56 5.21
N LYS A 182 -3.57 20.18 4.80
CA LYS A 182 -3.46 21.65 4.75
C LYS A 182 -4.46 22.27 3.79
N ILE A 183 -4.65 21.69 2.61
CA ILE A 183 -5.64 22.15 1.63
C ILE A 183 -7.05 22.05 2.24
N ILE A 184 -7.39 20.92 2.86
CA ILE A 184 -8.71 20.74 3.50
C ILE A 184 -8.96 21.80 4.58
N ILE A 185 -7.95 22.11 5.41
CA ILE A 185 -8.07 23.14 6.45
C ILE A 185 -8.32 24.51 5.82
N GLN A 186 -7.58 24.86 4.76
CA GLN A 186 -7.75 26.12 4.05
C GLN A 186 -9.16 26.25 3.47
N GLU A 187 -9.62 25.24 2.72
CA GLU A 187 -10.97 25.23 2.13
C GLU A 187 -12.07 25.29 3.21
N THR A 188 -11.85 24.69 4.38
CA THR A 188 -12.80 24.77 5.51
C THR A 188 -12.88 26.18 6.09
N HIS A 189 -11.75 26.91 6.14
CA HIS A 189 -11.74 28.32 6.53
C HIS A 189 -12.49 29.18 5.53
N ASP A 190 -12.23 28.98 4.23
CA ASP A 190 -12.90 29.74 3.17
C ASP A 190 -14.42 29.46 3.18
N MET A 191 -14.82 28.21 3.37
CA MET A 191 -16.23 27.82 3.53
C MET A 191 -16.90 28.44 4.77
N SER A 192 -16.15 28.56 5.87
CA SER A 192 -16.63 29.22 7.09
C SER A 192 -16.86 30.72 6.86
N ALA A 193 -15.94 31.38 6.15
CA ALA A 193 -16.07 32.80 5.79
C ALA A 193 -17.27 33.03 4.85
N SER A 194 -17.44 32.21 3.81
CA SER A 194 -18.61 32.30 2.92
C SER A 194 -19.92 32.03 3.64
N SER A 195 -19.93 31.15 4.64
CA SER A 195 -21.11 30.90 5.48
C SER A 195 -21.47 32.10 6.36
N GLN A 196 -20.48 32.86 6.86
CA GLN A 196 -20.71 34.11 7.57
C GLN A 196 -21.26 35.20 6.65
N GLU A 197 -20.71 35.33 5.45
CA GLU A 197 -21.20 36.27 4.43
C GLU A 197 -22.64 35.96 4.00
N LEU A 198 -22.95 34.67 3.80
CA LEU A 198 -24.31 34.22 3.51
C LEU A 198 -25.28 34.55 4.65
N SER A 199 -24.86 34.34 5.92
CA SER A 199 -25.69 34.70 7.08
C SER A 199 -26.00 36.19 7.12
N ALA A 200 -25.00 37.05 6.89
CA ALA A 200 -25.20 38.49 6.83
C ALA A 200 -26.15 38.89 5.68
N THR A 201 -26.00 38.26 4.51
CA THR A 201 -26.90 38.48 3.37
C THR A 201 -28.34 38.09 3.70
N VAL A 202 -28.55 36.97 4.40
CA VAL A 202 -29.89 36.52 4.82
C VAL A 202 -30.52 37.49 5.83
N GLU A 203 -29.73 38.05 6.76
CA GLU A 203 -30.20 39.09 7.68
C GLU A 203 -30.62 40.36 6.94
N GLU A 204 -29.81 40.82 5.97
CA GLU A 204 -30.13 42.00 5.15
C GLU A 204 -31.39 41.78 4.30
N VAL A 205 -31.54 40.61 3.69
CA VAL A 205 -32.76 40.25 2.93
C VAL A 205 -33.97 40.22 3.85
N SER A 206 -33.84 39.68 5.07
CA SER A 206 -34.93 39.65 6.05
C SER A 206 -35.35 41.06 6.49
N ALA A 207 -34.39 41.94 6.76
CA ALA A 207 -34.65 43.34 7.09
C ALA A 207 -35.33 44.08 5.93
N THR A 208 -34.87 43.84 4.70
CA THR A 208 -35.48 44.40 3.49
C THR A 208 -36.91 43.90 3.31
N ALA A 209 -37.17 42.62 3.58
CA ALA A 209 -38.52 42.06 3.52
C ALA A 209 -39.47 42.70 4.56
N ILE A 210 -38.98 43.06 5.76
CA ILE A 210 -39.75 43.82 6.75
C ILE A 210 -40.11 45.20 6.19
N ASN A 211 -39.14 45.92 5.63
CA ASN A 211 -39.37 47.25 5.03
C ASN A 211 -40.38 47.17 3.86
N ILE A 212 -40.31 46.12 3.03
CA ILE A 212 -41.27 45.89 1.95
C ILE A 212 -42.68 45.66 2.52
N ASN A 213 -42.82 44.89 3.60
CA ASN A 213 -44.12 44.67 4.24
C ASN A 213 -44.71 45.97 4.80
N GLU A 214 -43.88 46.83 5.42
CA GLU A 214 -44.32 48.16 5.87
C GLU A 214 -44.76 49.04 4.71
N ALA A 215 -44.01 49.07 3.62
CA ALA A 215 -44.38 49.80 2.41
C ALA A 215 -45.70 49.30 1.81
N ILE A 216 -45.93 47.98 1.78
CA ILE A 216 -47.19 47.39 1.32
C ILE A 216 -48.35 47.83 2.22
N ASN A 217 -48.17 47.85 3.55
CA ASN A 217 -49.21 48.33 4.46
C ASN A 217 -49.55 49.81 4.23
N ASN A 218 -48.54 50.66 4.03
CA ASN A 218 -48.77 52.07 3.70
C ASN A 218 -49.52 52.24 2.37
N ILE A 219 -49.14 51.49 1.34
CA ILE A 219 -49.84 51.49 0.05
C ILE A 219 -51.30 51.04 0.22
N ALA A 220 -51.56 50.01 1.02
CA ALA A 220 -52.92 49.55 1.29
C ALA A 220 -53.76 50.64 1.98
N GLN A 221 -53.17 51.37 2.93
CA GLN A 221 -53.84 52.48 3.62
C GLN A 221 -54.09 53.68 2.68
N GLU A 222 -53.13 54.02 1.83
CA GLU A 222 -53.31 55.05 0.79
C GLU A 222 -54.41 54.65 -0.21
N MET A 223 -54.49 53.36 -0.56
CA MET A 223 -55.50 52.82 -1.46
C MET A 223 -56.90 52.87 -0.84
N GLU A 224 -57.02 52.62 0.47
CA GLU A 224 -58.28 52.81 1.22
C GLU A 224 -58.70 54.28 1.19
N GLY A 225 -57.78 55.21 1.46
CA GLY A 225 -58.04 56.65 1.35
C GLY A 225 -58.44 57.08 -0.06
N ALA A 226 -57.76 56.58 -1.09
CA ALA A 226 -58.09 56.85 -2.49
C ALA A 226 -59.47 56.29 -2.86
N SER A 227 -59.86 55.12 -2.32
CA SER A 227 -61.21 54.57 -2.49
C SER A 227 -62.26 55.49 -1.88
N THR A 228 -62.06 55.97 -0.65
CA THR A 228 -62.97 56.92 0.01
C THR A 228 -63.07 58.23 -0.78
N THR A 229 -61.94 58.81 -1.22
CA THR A 229 -61.97 60.01 -2.06
C THR A 229 -62.68 59.76 -3.38
N SER A 230 -62.52 58.59 -3.99
CA SER A 230 -63.27 58.22 -5.20
C SER A 230 -64.77 58.13 -4.93
N GLU A 231 -65.20 57.60 -3.79
CA GLU A 231 -66.61 57.58 -3.36
C GLU A 231 -67.15 59.01 -3.14
N GLU A 232 -66.39 59.88 -2.49
CA GLU A 232 -66.74 61.30 -2.31
C GLU A 232 -66.87 62.03 -3.65
N ILE A 233 -65.95 61.78 -4.60
CA ILE A 233 -66.02 62.35 -5.95
C ILE A 233 -67.27 61.84 -6.67
N SER A 234 -67.57 60.54 -6.60
CA SER A 234 -68.79 59.98 -7.19
C SER A 234 -70.04 60.64 -6.62
N ALA A 235 -70.12 60.82 -5.31
CA ALA A 235 -71.24 61.52 -4.66
C ALA A 235 -71.33 63.00 -5.08
N ALA A 236 -70.21 63.71 -5.17
CA ALA A 236 -70.16 65.09 -5.63
C ALA A 236 -70.59 65.22 -7.11
N VAL A 237 -70.24 64.24 -7.95
CA VAL A 237 -70.69 64.18 -9.35
C VAL A 237 -72.21 63.96 -9.42
N GLU A 238 -72.78 63.08 -8.59
CA GLU A 238 -74.24 62.89 -8.51
C GLU A 238 -74.96 64.17 -8.04
N GLU A 239 -74.42 64.85 -7.02
CA GLU A 239 -74.96 66.13 -6.55
C GLU A 239 -74.88 67.22 -7.64
N MET A 240 -73.75 67.28 -8.35
CA MET A 240 -73.56 68.21 -9.46
C MET A 240 -74.54 67.92 -10.62
N ASP A 241 -74.76 66.66 -10.98
CA ASP A 241 -75.73 66.29 -12.01
C ASP A 241 -77.16 66.70 -11.62
N SER A 242 -77.53 66.47 -10.35
CA SER A 242 -78.78 66.99 -9.78
C SER A 242 -78.87 68.52 -9.86
N GLY A 243 -77.79 69.23 -9.53
CA GLY A 243 -77.68 70.68 -9.63
C GLY A 243 -77.81 71.20 -11.06
N ILE A 244 -77.18 70.53 -12.03
CA ILE A 244 -77.29 70.83 -13.47
C ILE A 244 -78.74 70.63 -13.94
N ASN A 245 -79.38 69.53 -13.55
CA ASN A 245 -80.79 69.28 -13.86
C ASN A 245 -81.71 70.37 -13.28
N ALA A 246 -81.48 70.79 -12.03
CA ALA A 246 -82.22 71.87 -11.40
C ALA A 246 -81.99 73.24 -12.09
N LEU A 247 -80.74 73.54 -12.46
CA LEU A 247 -80.38 74.75 -13.18
C LEU A 247 -81.00 74.79 -14.58
N SER A 248 -80.97 73.66 -15.30
CA SER A 248 -81.62 73.50 -16.60
C SER A 248 -83.12 73.78 -16.50
N ASN A 249 -83.80 73.22 -15.50
CA ASN A 249 -85.21 73.50 -15.22
C ASN A 249 -85.47 74.98 -14.94
N LYS A 250 -84.65 75.65 -14.12
CA LYS A 250 -84.74 77.10 -13.88
C LYS A 250 -84.48 77.92 -15.14
N ALA A 251 -83.54 77.51 -16.00
CA ALA A 251 -83.26 78.20 -17.26
C ALA A 251 -84.44 78.07 -18.23
N ILE A 252 -85.08 76.90 -18.30
CA ILE A 252 -86.33 76.69 -19.06
C ILE A 252 -87.45 77.59 -18.50
N GLU A 253 -87.61 77.64 -17.17
CA GLU A 253 -88.60 78.51 -16.53
C GLU A 253 -88.33 80.00 -16.82
N GLY A 254 -87.06 80.43 -16.72
CA GLY A 254 -86.62 81.78 -17.05
C GLY A 254 -86.85 82.13 -18.53
N SER A 255 -86.60 81.19 -19.44
CA SER A 255 -86.91 81.31 -20.87
C SER A 255 -88.42 81.47 -21.09
N ASN A 256 -89.24 80.64 -20.46
CA ASN A 256 -90.70 80.74 -20.51
C ASN A 256 -91.22 82.08 -19.96
N ASN A 257 -90.66 82.55 -18.84
CA ASN A 257 -91.00 83.86 -18.28
C ASN A 257 -90.59 85.01 -19.21
N SER A 258 -89.42 84.93 -19.84
CA SER A 258 -88.97 85.89 -20.84
C SER A 258 -89.90 85.93 -22.06
N TYR A 259 -90.38 84.76 -22.50
CA TYR A 259 -91.39 84.66 -23.56
C TYR A 259 -92.71 85.32 -23.17
N LYS A 260 -93.23 85.05 -21.97
CA LYS A 260 -94.43 85.72 -21.43
C LYS A 260 -94.24 87.24 -21.32
N PHE A 261 -93.07 87.70 -20.90
CA PHE A 261 -92.73 89.13 -20.86
C PHE A 261 -92.72 89.75 -22.26
N LYS A 262 -92.12 89.08 -23.26
CA LYS A 262 -92.17 89.49 -24.67
C LYS A 262 -93.61 89.61 -25.16
N GLU A 263 -94.47 88.63 -24.87
CA GLU A 263 -95.88 88.66 -25.26
C GLU A 263 -96.62 89.85 -24.61
N LYS A 264 -96.46 90.04 -23.29
CA LYS A 264 -97.02 91.21 -22.58
C LYS A 264 -96.52 92.52 -23.16
N ALA A 265 -95.22 92.66 -23.40
CA ALA A 265 -94.62 93.86 -23.99
C ALA A 265 -95.19 94.13 -25.41
N THR A 266 -95.44 93.08 -26.19
CA THR A 266 -96.07 93.19 -27.52
C THR A 266 -97.52 93.66 -27.40
N LYS A 267 -98.29 93.13 -26.44
CA LYS A 267 -99.66 93.61 -26.13
C LYS A 267 -99.65 95.07 -25.66
N VAL A 268 -98.73 95.44 -24.77
CA VAL A 268 -98.55 96.83 -24.33
C VAL A 268 -98.22 97.73 -25.52
N LYS A 269 -97.28 97.35 -26.39
CA LYS A 269 -96.95 98.10 -27.60
C LYS A 269 -98.17 98.30 -28.51
N TYR A 270 -98.96 97.25 -28.72
CA TYR A 270 -100.20 97.32 -29.51
C TYR A 270 -101.21 98.27 -28.87
N ASN A 271 -101.47 98.14 -27.56
CA ASN A 271 -102.40 98.99 -26.82
C ASN A 271 -101.92 100.45 -26.80
N SER A 272 -100.62 100.70 -26.62
CA SER A 272 -100.04 102.04 -26.69
C SER A 272 -100.20 102.65 -28.08
N LYS A 273 -100.00 101.86 -29.15
CA LYS A 273 -100.22 102.33 -30.53
C LYS A 273 -101.70 102.68 -30.76
N LYS A 274 -102.61 101.82 -30.32
CA LYS A 274 -104.06 102.07 -30.38
C LYS A 274 -104.46 103.32 -29.59
N ALA A 275 -103.93 103.48 -28.38
CA ALA A 275 -104.19 104.65 -27.54
C ALA A 275 -103.67 105.94 -28.18
N ILE A 276 -102.49 105.92 -28.83
CA ILE A 276 -101.94 107.06 -29.59
C ILE A 276 -102.84 107.38 -30.80
N GLU A 277 -103.35 106.37 -31.49
CA GLU A 277 -104.25 106.55 -32.64
C GLU A 277 -105.60 107.13 -32.19
N GLU A 278 -106.18 106.61 -31.12
CA GLU A 278 -107.41 107.13 -30.49
C GLU A 278 -107.23 108.56 -29.95
N THR A 279 -106.10 108.86 -29.29
CA THR A 279 -105.80 110.25 -28.86
C THR A 279 -105.54 111.16 -30.04
N GLY A 280 -104.92 110.69 -31.13
CA GLY A 280 -104.78 111.44 -32.37
C GLY A 280 -106.13 111.76 -33.02
N ILE A 281 -107.05 110.81 -33.06
CA ILE A 281 -108.44 111.02 -33.52
C ILE A 281 -109.17 112.00 -32.60
N LEU A 282 -109.05 111.86 -31.28
CA LEU A 282 -109.66 112.77 -30.31
C LEU A 282 -109.12 114.20 -30.42
N TYR A 283 -107.81 114.33 -30.65
CA TYR A 283 -107.16 115.63 -30.87
C TYR A 283 -107.71 116.29 -32.14
N LYS A 284 -107.81 115.53 -33.25
CA LYS A 284 -108.43 116.00 -34.50
C LYS A 284 -109.91 116.39 -34.30
N GLN A 285 -110.69 115.59 -33.59
CA GLN A 285 -112.10 115.89 -33.28
C GLN A 285 -112.26 117.15 -32.41
N LYS A 286 -111.37 117.37 -31.43
CA LYS A 286 -111.36 118.59 -30.61
C LYS A 286 -110.93 119.81 -31.42
N GLN A 287 -109.95 119.67 -32.30
CA GLN A 287 -109.50 120.73 -33.21
C GLN A 287 -110.60 121.14 -34.20
N ASP A 288 -111.30 120.18 -34.82
CA ASP A 288 -112.44 120.44 -35.71
C ASP A 288 -113.61 121.12 -34.96
N LYS A 289 -113.88 120.70 -33.72
CA LYS A 289 -114.89 121.36 -32.87
C LYS A 289 -114.50 122.79 -32.47
N MET A 290 -113.20 123.08 -32.28
CA MET A 290 -112.72 124.45 -32.01
C MET A 290 -112.78 125.33 -33.26
N LEU A 291 -112.46 124.81 -34.45
CA LEU A 291 -112.51 125.56 -35.72
C LEU A 291 -113.93 125.91 -36.17
N LYS A 292 -114.95 125.13 -35.78
CA LYS A 292 -116.37 125.46 -36.01
C LYS A 292 -116.95 126.46 -35.01
N ALA A 293 -116.19 126.87 -33.99
CA ALA A 293 -116.62 127.78 -32.93
C ALA A 293 -116.08 129.21 -33.09
N ILE A 294 -115.50 129.54 -34.25
CA ILE A 294 -115.05 130.88 -34.67
C ILE A 294 -115.80 131.26 -35.95
#